data_AF-A0A1G6F266-F1
#
_entry.id   AF-A0A1G6F266-F1
#
_cell.length_a   1.000
_cell.length_b   1.000
_cell.length_c   1.000
_cell.angle_alpha   90.00
_cell.angle_beta   90.00
_cell.angle_gamma   90.00
#
_symmetry.space_group_name_H-M   'P 1'
#
loop_
_entity.id
_entity.type
_entity.pdbx_description
1 polymer ?
#
loop_
_entity_poly.entity_id
_entity_poly.type
_entity_poly.pdbx_seq_one_letter_code
_entity_poly.pdbx_strand_id
1 'polypeptide(L)'
;MAMVYRDFQGISLSGLGFGAMRLPVVNGNDAEINRDEAKKMVDRAMAAGINYYDTAFGYHDGNSEIVMGEALSKYSRDSYYIATKFPGYDLSNMPKVKEIFEEQLKKTGMEYFDFYLFHNVCEMNINQYLDPKYGIFDYLMEQKKNGRIKHLGFSCHGEYEVLKRFLDAYGEHMEFCQLQLNYLDWKFQKAEEKVKLLNDMNIPVWVMEPLRGGKLAKLDPLSEEELKALRPDEEIPAWAFRFLQSVKGVTMVLSGMSSMEQLDANLKTYSEDKPLNDKEMEGLMKVVDRMMSTKSVPCTACHYCVSHCPQGLDIPYLISLYNEHLYTAAAGGMTFIAPMALAAMDESKKPVSCLHCHSCEKVCPQQIKISDMMSDFVEKIG
;
A
#
# COMPACT_ATOMS: atom_id res chain seq x y z
N MET A 1 6.85 6.00 24.68
CA MET A 1 5.40 6.12 24.38
C MET A 1 4.79 4.74 24.46
N ALA A 2 3.53 4.60 24.87
CA ALA A 2 2.82 3.33 24.72
C ALA A 2 2.62 3.05 23.23
N MET A 3 2.59 1.77 22.85
CA MET A 3 2.33 1.28 21.49
C MET A 3 1.33 0.14 21.61
N VAL A 4 0.31 0.09 20.75
CA VAL A 4 -0.61 -1.05 20.68
C VAL A 4 0.15 -2.25 20.13
N TYR A 5 0.02 -3.40 20.76
CA TYR A 5 0.56 -4.67 20.27
C TYR A 5 -0.56 -5.68 20.03
N ARG A 6 -0.38 -6.56 19.04
CA ARG A 6 -1.25 -7.68 18.72
C ARG A 6 -0.44 -8.98 18.78
N ASP A 7 -1.08 -10.05 19.23
CA ASP A 7 -0.49 -11.39 19.17
C ASP A 7 -0.62 -11.96 17.76
N PHE A 8 0.44 -12.61 17.30
CA PHE A 8 0.42 -13.45 16.10
C PHE A 8 1.22 -14.71 16.39
N GLN A 9 0.56 -15.85 16.55
CA GLN A 9 1.23 -17.14 16.79
C GLN A 9 2.24 -17.08 17.97
N GLY A 10 1.93 -16.33 19.02
CA GLY A 10 2.81 -16.18 20.19
C GLY A 10 3.93 -15.13 20.05
N ILE A 11 4.03 -14.43 18.91
CA ILE A 11 4.87 -13.24 18.79
C ILE A 11 4.05 -11.96 18.98
N SER A 12 4.62 -11.00 19.70
CA SER A 12 4.00 -9.70 19.96
C SER A 12 4.43 -8.70 18.89
N LEU A 13 3.51 -8.35 18.00
CA LEU A 13 3.73 -7.41 16.90
C LEU A 13 3.16 -6.03 17.22
N SER A 14 3.87 -4.96 16.88
CA SER A 14 3.32 -3.61 16.97
C SER A 14 2.12 -3.49 16.03
N GLY A 15 1.03 -2.84 16.46
CA GLY A 15 -0.18 -2.68 15.63
C GLY A 15 0.06 -1.80 14.40
N LEU A 16 1.08 -0.96 14.44
CA LEU A 16 1.62 -0.19 13.32
C LEU A 16 2.95 -0.78 12.87
N GLY A 17 3.09 -1.02 11.58
CA GLY A 17 4.32 -1.40 10.91
C GLY A 17 4.83 -0.28 10.00
N PHE A 18 6.14 -0.25 9.82
CA PHE A 18 6.81 0.73 8.97
C PHE A 18 6.82 0.24 7.51
N GLY A 19 6.04 0.90 6.63
CA GLY A 19 5.99 0.59 5.21
C GLY A 19 7.01 1.40 4.41
N ALA A 20 7.91 0.72 3.69
CA ALA A 20 9.02 1.35 2.96
C ALA A 20 8.71 1.70 1.49
N MET A 21 7.43 1.69 1.08
CA MET A 21 7.03 2.09 -0.28
C MET A 21 7.07 3.61 -0.51
N ARG A 22 7.14 4.40 0.57
CA ARG A 22 7.00 5.86 0.57
C ARG A 22 8.12 6.55 1.35
N LEU A 23 9.32 5.99 1.33
CA LEU A 23 10.47 6.59 2.01
C LEU A 23 10.69 8.03 1.53
N PRO A 24 11.27 8.92 2.35
CA PRO A 24 11.62 10.27 1.93
C PRO A 24 12.57 10.22 0.74
N VAL A 25 12.37 11.09 -0.24
CA VAL A 25 13.14 11.12 -1.51
C VAL A 25 13.80 12.48 -1.74
N VAL A 26 14.85 12.51 -2.55
CA VAL A 26 15.55 13.72 -2.96
C VAL A 26 14.84 14.31 -4.18
N ASN A 27 14.51 15.60 -4.13
CA ASN A 27 13.90 16.35 -5.24
C ASN A 27 12.63 15.70 -5.85
N GLY A 28 11.89 14.91 -5.08
CA GLY A 28 10.70 14.20 -5.57
C GLY A 28 10.98 13.02 -6.50
N ASN A 29 12.24 12.57 -6.64
CA ASN A 29 12.58 11.41 -7.46
C ASN A 29 12.44 10.12 -6.64
N ASP A 30 11.42 9.31 -6.95
CA ASP A 30 11.15 8.04 -6.27
C ASP A 30 12.33 7.06 -6.27
N ALA A 31 13.22 7.10 -7.27
CA ALA A 31 14.40 6.22 -7.29
C ALA A 31 15.51 6.68 -6.31
N GLU A 32 15.49 7.95 -5.89
CA GLU A 32 16.53 8.56 -5.05
C GLU A 32 16.03 8.75 -3.61
N ILE A 33 16.06 7.68 -2.82
CA ILE A 33 15.74 7.75 -1.39
C ILE A 33 16.73 8.68 -0.67
N ASN A 34 16.21 9.62 0.11
CA ASN A 34 16.98 10.36 1.10
C ASN A 34 17.34 9.41 2.27
N ARG A 35 18.49 8.76 2.15
CA ARG A 35 18.94 7.70 3.07
C ARG A 35 19.08 8.16 4.51
N ASP A 36 19.59 9.37 4.73
CA ASP A 36 19.81 9.90 6.08
C ASP A 36 18.48 10.15 6.78
N GLU A 37 17.49 10.70 6.07
CA GLU A 37 16.16 10.91 6.64
C GLU A 37 15.43 9.59 6.86
N ALA A 38 15.52 8.65 5.92
CA ALA A 38 14.97 7.31 6.08
C ALA A 38 15.55 6.60 7.31
N LYS A 39 16.87 6.69 7.54
CA LYS A 39 17.53 6.13 8.73
C LYS A 39 17.05 6.78 10.02
N LYS A 40 16.89 8.10 10.07
CA LYS A 40 16.32 8.79 11.25
C LYS A 40 14.88 8.35 11.52
N MET A 41 14.07 8.16 10.48
CA MET A 41 12.70 7.67 10.62
C MET A 41 12.66 6.23 11.16
N VAL A 42 13.54 5.35 10.69
CA VAL A 42 13.69 4.00 11.24
C VAL A 42 14.12 4.06 12.71
N ASP A 43 15.07 4.92 13.06
CA ASP A 43 15.52 5.09 14.45
C ASP A 43 14.39 5.53 15.38
N ARG A 44 13.59 6.49 14.91
CA ARG A 44 12.40 6.98 15.62
C ARG A 44 11.36 5.88 15.78
N ALA A 45 11.13 5.07 14.74
CA ALA A 45 10.19 3.94 14.75
C ALA A 45 10.62 2.86 15.75
N MET A 46 11.89 2.45 15.71
CA MET A 46 12.49 1.50 16.67
C MET A 46 12.34 2.01 18.10
N ALA A 47 12.69 3.27 18.36
CA ALA A 47 12.56 3.89 19.69
C ALA A 47 11.10 4.01 20.17
N ALA A 48 10.13 4.05 19.25
CA ALA A 48 8.71 4.09 19.57
C ALA A 48 8.09 2.72 19.84
N GLY A 49 8.83 1.63 19.59
CA GLY A 49 8.34 0.26 19.74
C GLY A 49 7.76 -0.37 18.47
N ILE A 50 7.90 0.27 17.29
CA ILE A 50 7.59 -0.42 16.03
C ILE A 50 8.61 -1.55 15.84
N ASN A 51 8.12 -2.76 15.63
CA ASN A 51 8.95 -3.94 15.42
C ASN A 51 8.73 -4.65 14.09
N TYR A 52 7.82 -4.18 13.22
CA TYR A 52 7.59 -4.77 11.89
C TYR A 52 7.92 -3.78 10.78
N TYR A 53 8.79 -4.19 9.85
CA TYR A 53 9.30 -3.38 8.75
C TYR A 53 9.02 -4.06 7.40
N ASP A 54 8.21 -3.43 6.56
CA ASP A 54 7.79 -3.96 5.26
C ASP A 54 8.52 -3.27 4.11
N THR A 55 9.20 -4.05 3.27
CA THR A 55 9.81 -3.59 2.02
C THR A 55 9.40 -4.51 0.86
N ALA A 56 9.86 -4.23 -0.36
CA ALA A 56 9.66 -5.10 -1.51
C ALA A 56 10.72 -4.86 -2.59
N PHE A 57 10.93 -5.87 -3.43
CA PHE A 57 11.92 -5.89 -4.51
C PHE A 57 11.87 -4.68 -5.46
N GLY A 58 10.67 -4.17 -5.78
CA GLY A 58 10.50 -3.07 -6.74
C GLY A 58 10.35 -1.68 -6.13
N TYR A 59 10.27 -1.55 -4.80
CA TYR A 59 10.06 -0.25 -4.16
C TYR A 59 11.27 0.65 -4.37
N HIS A 60 11.02 1.91 -4.73
CA HIS A 60 12.05 2.91 -5.04
C HIS A 60 13.05 2.43 -6.09
N ASP A 61 12.55 1.87 -7.20
CA ASP A 61 13.36 1.28 -8.28
C ASP A 61 14.35 0.21 -7.76
N GLY A 62 13.91 -0.55 -6.76
CA GLY A 62 14.68 -1.60 -6.11
C GLY A 62 15.69 -1.15 -5.06
N ASN A 63 15.69 0.13 -4.67
CA ASN A 63 16.57 0.65 -3.63
C ASN A 63 16.04 0.48 -2.20
N SER A 64 14.73 0.23 -2.01
CA SER A 64 14.12 0.13 -0.68
C SER A 64 14.74 -0.97 0.19
N GLU A 65 14.96 -2.16 -0.35
CA GLU A 65 15.57 -3.28 0.37
C GLU A 65 16.99 -2.95 0.89
N ILE A 66 17.77 -2.23 0.08
CA ILE A 66 19.12 -1.79 0.44
C ILE A 66 19.07 -0.80 1.60
N VAL A 67 18.22 0.23 1.49
CA VAL A 67 18.12 1.27 2.51
C VAL A 67 17.57 0.71 3.83
N MET A 68 16.57 -0.16 3.78
CA MET A 68 16.02 -0.80 4.98
C MET A 68 17.03 -1.75 5.62
N GLY A 69 17.78 -2.52 4.82
CA GLY A 69 18.87 -3.35 5.31
C GLY A 69 19.94 -2.55 6.05
N GLU A 70 20.41 -1.45 5.44
CA GLU A 70 21.38 -0.54 6.06
C GLU A 70 20.85 0.08 7.36
N ALA A 71 19.61 0.57 7.35
CA ALA A 71 19.02 1.23 8.51
C ALA A 71 18.84 0.29 9.71
N LEU A 72 18.46 -0.97 9.44
CA LEU A 72 18.23 -1.98 10.48
C LEU A 72 19.51 -2.69 10.94
N SER A 73 20.59 -2.69 10.15
CA SER A 73 21.84 -3.42 10.41
C SER A 73 22.53 -3.13 11.74
N LYS A 74 22.25 -1.98 12.36
CA LYS A 74 22.81 -1.58 13.66
C LYS A 74 22.04 -2.13 14.87
N TYR A 75 20.86 -2.71 14.64
CA TYR A 75 20.02 -3.28 15.69
C TYR A 75 20.20 -4.80 15.76
N SER A 76 20.02 -5.37 16.94
CA SER A 76 20.04 -6.83 17.11
C SER A 76 18.95 -7.47 16.25
N ARG A 77 19.27 -8.57 15.56
CA ARG A 77 18.36 -9.20 14.59
C ARG A 77 17.04 -9.69 15.20
N ASP A 78 17.03 -10.01 16.48
CA ASP A 78 15.88 -10.44 17.27
C ASP A 78 15.01 -9.28 17.79
N SER A 79 15.43 -8.03 17.59
CA SER A 79 14.70 -6.83 18.03
C SER A 79 13.67 -6.32 17.01
N TYR A 80 13.65 -6.87 15.79
CA TYR A 80 12.73 -6.47 14.74
C TYR A 80 12.37 -7.65 13.82
N TYR A 81 11.27 -7.47 13.10
CA TYR A 81 10.77 -8.33 12.04
C TYR A 81 10.84 -7.59 10.71
N ILE A 82 11.37 -8.24 9.68
CA ILE A 82 11.44 -7.68 8.32
C ILE A 82 10.67 -8.55 7.34
N ALA A 83 9.92 -7.87 6.47
CA ALA A 83 9.14 -8.48 5.40
C ALA A 83 9.64 -8.04 4.02
N THR A 84 9.76 -9.00 3.09
CA THR A 84 9.85 -8.72 1.65
C THR A 84 9.03 -9.72 0.86
N LYS A 85 8.99 -9.59 -0.46
CA LYS A 85 7.97 -10.22 -1.32
C LYS A 85 8.55 -10.65 -2.66
N PHE A 86 8.10 -11.78 -3.17
CA PHE A 86 8.40 -12.20 -4.53
C PHE A 86 7.58 -11.37 -5.53
N PRO A 87 8.22 -10.61 -6.45
CA PRO A 87 7.59 -9.57 -7.27
C PRO A 87 6.83 -10.11 -8.49
N GLY A 88 5.80 -10.93 -8.29
CA GLY A 88 4.98 -11.48 -9.37
C GLY A 88 3.98 -10.50 -10.00
N TYR A 89 4.00 -9.22 -9.63
CA TYR A 89 3.33 -8.16 -10.40
C TYR A 89 3.95 -7.98 -11.80
N ASP A 90 5.23 -8.36 -11.97
CA ASP A 90 5.88 -8.48 -13.27
C ASP A 90 6.04 -9.97 -13.61
N LEU A 91 5.33 -10.39 -14.67
CA LEU A 91 5.33 -11.78 -15.13
C LEU A 91 6.71 -12.26 -15.60
N SER A 92 7.62 -11.34 -15.95
CA SER A 92 9.00 -11.67 -16.32
C SER A 92 9.81 -12.28 -15.17
N ASN A 93 9.34 -12.09 -13.93
CA ASN A 93 9.97 -12.61 -12.72
C ASN A 93 9.55 -14.03 -12.36
N MET A 94 8.44 -14.54 -12.92
CA MET A 94 7.90 -15.88 -12.60
C MET A 94 8.95 -17.01 -12.66
N PRO A 95 9.82 -17.10 -13.69
CA PRO A 95 10.85 -18.15 -13.74
C PRO A 95 12.09 -17.88 -12.86
N LYS A 96 12.14 -16.77 -12.12
CA LYS A 96 13.34 -16.27 -11.42
C LYS A 96 13.24 -16.32 -9.88
N VAL A 97 12.31 -17.10 -9.32
CA VAL A 97 12.07 -17.14 -7.87
C VAL A 97 13.35 -17.38 -7.04
N LYS A 98 14.22 -18.28 -7.49
CA LYS A 98 15.49 -18.57 -6.82
C LYS A 98 16.47 -17.41 -6.89
N GLU A 99 16.68 -16.85 -8.09
CA GLU A 99 17.58 -15.71 -8.31
C GLU A 99 17.16 -14.51 -7.46
N ILE A 100 15.87 -14.15 -7.53
CA ILE A 100 15.32 -13.00 -6.82
C ILE A 100 15.44 -13.18 -5.30
N PHE A 101 15.09 -14.34 -4.76
CA PHE A 101 15.18 -14.57 -3.32
C PHE A 101 16.61 -14.38 -2.78
N GLU A 102 17.61 -14.90 -3.48
CA GLU A 102 19.03 -14.71 -3.11
C GLU A 102 19.48 -13.25 -3.25
N GLU A 103 19.02 -12.56 -4.30
CA GLU A 103 19.29 -11.14 -4.49
C GLU A 103 18.71 -10.29 -3.35
N GLN A 104 17.48 -10.60 -2.90
CA GLN A 104 16.83 -9.88 -1.80
C GLN A 104 17.58 -10.05 -0.48
N LEU A 105 18.05 -11.26 -0.16
CA LEU A 105 18.90 -11.49 1.01
C LEU A 105 20.20 -10.68 0.92
N LYS A 106 20.83 -10.65 -0.25
CA LYS A 106 22.03 -9.84 -0.48
C LYS A 106 21.76 -8.33 -0.35
N LYS A 107 20.68 -7.82 -0.94
CA LYS A 107 20.30 -6.39 -0.88
C LYS A 107 20.04 -5.95 0.55
N THR A 108 19.29 -6.75 1.31
CA THR A 108 18.93 -6.44 2.70
C THR A 108 20.06 -6.75 3.69
N GLY A 109 21.05 -7.57 3.31
CA GLY A 109 22.08 -8.07 4.22
C GLY A 109 21.55 -9.09 5.23
N MET A 110 20.43 -9.74 4.95
CA MET A 110 19.78 -10.70 5.85
C MET A 110 20.15 -12.14 5.49
N GLU A 111 20.12 -13.03 6.49
CA GLU A 111 20.25 -14.48 6.28
C GLU A 111 18.89 -15.17 6.12
N TYR A 112 17.83 -14.55 6.64
CA TYR A 112 16.45 -15.01 6.58
C TYR A 112 15.46 -13.83 6.66
N PHE A 113 14.25 -14.03 6.16
CA PHE A 113 13.12 -13.12 6.33
C PHE A 113 12.15 -13.65 7.39
N ASP A 114 11.69 -12.76 8.27
CA ASP A 114 10.65 -13.12 9.25
C ASP A 114 9.32 -13.34 8.52
N PHE A 115 9.02 -12.47 7.56
CA PHE A 115 7.81 -12.55 6.76
C PHE A 115 8.19 -12.51 5.27
N TYR A 116 7.62 -13.41 4.49
CA TYR A 116 7.81 -13.42 3.04
C TYR A 116 6.47 -13.60 2.34
N LEU A 117 6.26 -12.89 1.23
CA LEU A 117 4.96 -12.85 0.57
C LEU A 117 5.03 -13.18 -0.91
N PHE A 118 3.98 -13.83 -1.43
CA PHE A 118 3.60 -13.68 -2.84
C PHE A 118 3.10 -12.24 -3.05
N HIS A 119 3.73 -11.46 -3.94
CA HIS A 119 3.39 -10.05 -4.11
C HIS A 119 2.26 -9.86 -5.14
N ASN A 120 1.27 -9.04 -4.79
CA ASN A 120 0.22 -8.56 -5.68
C ASN A 120 -0.54 -9.68 -6.40
N VAL A 121 -1.08 -10.64 -5.65
CA VAL A 121 -1.99 -11.64 -6.23
C VAL A 121 -3.21 -10.91 -6.79
N CYS A 122 -3.37 -10.98 -8.11
CA CYS A 122 -4.43 -10.33 -8.86
C CYS A 122 -4.77 -11.10 -10.15
N GLU A 123 -5.76 -10.61 -10.89
CA GLU A 123 -6.28 -11.20 -12.12
C GLU A 123 -5.17 -11.47 -13.15
N MET A 124 -4.16 -10.61 -13.17
CA MET A 124 -3.11 -10.62 -14.17
C MET A 124 -2.08 -11.74 -14.00
N ASN A 125 -1.88 -12.22 -12.78
CA ASN A 125 -0.80 -13.15 -12.45
C ASN A 125 -1.27 -14.43 -11.74
N ILE A 126 -2.54 -14.53 -11.36
CA ILE A 126 -3.06 -15.70 -10.64
C ILE A 126 -2.81 -17.01 -11.40
N ASN A 127 -2.91 -17.02 -12.73
CA ASN A 127 -2.63 -18.22 -13.51
C ASN A 127 -1.16 -18.63 -13.42
N GLN A 128 -0.25 -17.66 -13.45
CA GLN A 128 1.19 -17.90 -13.39
C GLN A 128 1.63 -18.29 -11.98
N TYR A 129 1.04 -17.69 -10.94
CA TYR A 129 1.31 -18.10 -9.57
C TYR A 129 0.94 -19.56 -9.29
N LEU A 130 -0.15 -20.03 -9.90
CA LEU A 130 -0.64 -21.40 -9.75
C LEU A 130 -0.02 -22.40 -10.73
N ASP A 131 0.79 -21.94 -11.69
CA ASP A 131 1.38 -22.81 -12.71
C ASP A 131 2.64 -23.50 -12.16
N PRO A 132 2.62 -24.84 -11.97
CA PRO A 132 3.74 -25.57 -11.37
C PRO A 132 5.05 -25.43 -12.15
N LYS A 133 5.00 -25.07 -13.44
CA LYS A 133 6.22 -24.91 -14.25
C LYS A 133 7.17 -23.84 -13.72
N TYR A 134 6.65 -22.85 -12.99
CA TYR A 134 7.47 -21.79 -12.40
C TYR A 134 8.06 -22.17 -11.03
N GLY A 135 7.54 -23.23 -10.38
CA GLY A 135 8.08 -23.76 -9.13
C GLY A 135 8.11 -22.77 -7.95
N ILE A 136 7.34 -21.67 -8.01
CA ILE A 136 7.40 -20.58 -7.03
C ILE A 136 6.97 -21.09 -5.65
N PHE A 137 5.80 -21.74 -5.57
CA PHE A 137 5.28 -22.27 -4.33
C PHE A 137 6.24 -23.29 -3.69
N ASP A 138 6.69 -24.28 -4.47
CA ASP A 138 7.58 -25.34 -3.98
C ASP A 138 8.89 -24.76 -3.43
N TYR A 139 9.49 -23.79 -4.15
CA TYR A 139 10.72 -23.15 -3.71
C TYR A 139 10.53 -22.35 -2.42
N LEU A 140 9.45 -21.56 -2.30
CA LEU A 140 9.20 -20.78 -1.08
C LEU A 140 8.90 -21.69 0.13
N MET A 141 8.19 -22.80 -0.08
CA MET A 141 7.98 -23.81 0.96
C MET A 141 9.29 -24.48 1.37
N GLU A 142 10.19 -24.75 0.42
CA GLU A 142 11.54 -25.24 0.72
C GLU A 142 12.33 -24.23 1.56
N GLN A 143 12.30 -22.93 1.22
CA GLN A 143 12.97 -21.90 2.01
C GLN A 143 12.37 -21.75 3.41
N LYS A 144 11.05 -21.91 3.57
CA LYS A 144 10.39 -21.97 4.88
C LYS A 144 10.87 -23.17 5.70
N LYS A 145 10.90 -24.37 5.10
CA LYS A 145 11.44 -25.57 5.75
C LYS A 145 12.90 -25.42 6.18
N ASN A 146 13.70 -24.74 5.37
CA ASN A 146 15.11 -24.43 5.64
C ASN A 146 15.29 -23.28 6.65
N GLY A 147 14.21 -22.69 7.15
CA GLY A 147 14.24 -21.61 8.14
C GLY A 147 14.67 -20.25 7.59
N ARG A 148 14.77 -20.10 6.26
CA ARG A 148 15.10 -18.84 5.56
C ARG A 148 13.88 -17.94 5.36
N ILE A 149 12.68 -18.51 5.50
CA ILE A 149 11.41 -17.81 5.66
C ILE A 149 10.80 -18.30 6.98
N LYS A 150 10.46 -17.40 7.92
CA LYS A 150 9.78 -17.82 9.16
C LYS A 150 8.28 -17.94 8.94
N HIS A 151 7.66 -16.90 8.39
CA HIS A 151 6.24 -16.84 8.08
C HIS A 151 6.01 -16.56 6.59
N LEU A 152 5.19 -17.40 5.95
CA LEU A 152 4.83 -17.25 4.54
C LEU A 152 3.39 -16.78 4.41
N GLY A 153 3.19 -15.72 3.64
CA GLY A 153 1.87 -15.16 3.36
C GLY A 153 1.77 -14.69 1.91
N PHE A 154 0.78 -13.87 1.64
CA PHE A 154 0.58 -13.28 0.32
C PHE A 154 -0.07 -11.92 0.44
N SER A 155 0.09 -11.08 -0.57
CA SER A 155 -0.63 -9.83 -0.70
C SER A 155 -1.64 -9.93 -1.84
N CYS A 156 -2.81 -9.30 -1.68
CA CYS A 156 -3.90 -9.42 -2.64
C CYS A 156 -4.46 -8.05 -3.04
N HIS A 157 -4.44 -7.76 -4.34
CA HIS A 157 -5.17 -6.64 -4.96
C HIS A 157 -6.32 -7.13 -5.83
N GLY A 158 -6.42 -8.44 -6.08
CA GLY A 158 -7.49 -9.02 -6.88
C GLY A 158 -8.88 -8.91 -6.25
N GLU A 159 -9.86 -9.19 -7.09
CA GLU A 159 -11.25 -9.38 -6.73
C GLU A 159 -11.43 -10.63 -5.86
N TYR A 160 -12.61 -10.74 -5.24
CA TYR A 160 -12.96 -11.85 -4.36
C TYR A 160 -12.66 -13.23 -4.97
N GLU A 161 -13.00 -13.43 -6.25
CA GLU A 161 -12.77 -14.71 -6.94
C GLU A 161 -11.29 -15.05 -7.11
N VAL A 162 -10.43 -14.05 -7.31
CA VAL A 162 -8.97 -14.26 -7.39
C VAL A 162 -8.42 -14.62 -6.01
N LEU A 163 -8.84 -13.91 -4.97
CA LEU A 163 -8.49 -14.22 -3.58
C LEU A 163 -8.89 -15.66 -3.23
N LYS A 164 -10.15 -16.02 -3.51
CA LYS A 164 -10.67 -17.36 -3.26
C LYS A 164 -9.87 -18.42 -4.02
N ARG A 165 -9.57 -18.20 -5.30
CA ARG A 165 -8.81 -19.15 -6.11
C ARG A 165 -7.38 -19.37 -5.60
N PHE A 166 -6.72 -18.31 -5.10
CA PHE A 166 -5.41 -18.44 -4.44
C PHE A 166 -5.52 -19.22 -3.13
N LEU A 167 -6.51 -18.92 -2.31
CA LEU A 167 -6.76 -19.60 -1.04
C LEU A 167 -7.14 -21.07 -1.21
N ASP A 168 -7.96 -21.41 -2.21
CA ASP A 168 -8.31 -22.79 -2.53
C ASP A 168 -7.06 -23.63 -2.90
N ALA A 169 -6.05 -23.00 -3.52
CA ALA A 169 -4.84 -23.68 -3.94
C ALA A 169 -3.77 -23.74 -2.84
N TYR A 170 -3.52 -22.63 -2.15
CA TYR A 170 -2.37 -22.47 -1.24
C TYR A 170 -2.74 -22.03 0.18
N GLY A 171 -4.02 -21.76 0.48
CA GLY A 171 -4.47 -21.15 1.73
C GLY A 171 -4.09 -21.93 2.99
N GLU A 172 -4.06 -23.27 2.94
CA GLU A 172 -3.61 -24.12 4.05
C GLU A 172 -2.14 -23.89 4.46
N HIS A 173 -1.35 -23.30 3.57
CA HIS A 173 0.07 -23.01 3.78
C HIS A 173 0.35 -21.53 4.07
N MET A 174 -0.65 -20.66 3.97
CA MET A 174 -0.51 -19.23 4.19
C MET A 174 -0.85 -18.87 5.63
N GLU A 175 0.00 -18.06 6.25
CA GLU A 175 -0.15 -17.69 7.66
C GLU A 175 -0.76 -16.31 7.87
N PHE A 176 -0.80 -15.49 6.84
CA PHE A 176 -1.38 -14.15 6.85
C PHE A 176 -1.65 -13.67 5.43
N CYS A 177 -2.56 -12.69 5.29
CA CYS A 177 -2.85 -12.01 4.03
C CYS A 177 -2.64 -10.51 4.19
N GLN A 178 -1.80 -9.92 3.35
CA GLN A 178 -1.65 -8.49 3.20
C GLN A 178 -2.70 -7.95 2.22
N LEU A 179 -3.77 -7.36 2.74
CA LEU A 179 -4.94 -6.94 1.99
C LEU A 179 -5.01 -5.41 1.84
N GLN A 180 -5.39 -4.93 0.65
CA GLN A 180 -5.78 -3.54 0.46
C GLN A 180 -7.06 -3.28 1.28
N LEU A 181 -6.93 -2.50 2.36
CA LEU A 181 -8.02 -2.28 3.30
C LEU A 181 -7.99 -0.86 3.87
N ASN A 182 -9.10 -0.15 3.70
CA ASN A 182 -9.39 1.15 4.31
C ASN A 182 -10.92 1.35 4.29
N TYR A 183 -11.42 2.40 4.95
CA TYR A 183 -12.87 2.59 5.09
C TYR A 183 -13.59 2.85 3.76
N LEU A 184 -12.91 3.40 2.75
CA LEU A 184 -13.49 3.62 1.42
C LEU A 184 -13.54 2.30 0.63
N ASP A 185 -12.45 1.55 0.62
CA ASP A 185 -12.35 0.26 -0.06
C ASP A 185 -13.17 -0.85 0.63
N TRP A 186 -13.59 -0.64 1.88
CA TRP A 186 -14.57 -1.48 2.56
C TRP A 186 -15.80 -1.75 1.70
N LYS A 187 -16.38 -0.68 1.12
CA LYS A 187 -17.48 -0.76 0.15
C LYS A 187 -16.97 -0.80 -1.30
N PHE A 188 -16.04 0.07 -1.67
CA PHE A 188 -15.65 0.27 -3.07
C PHE A 188 -14.97 -0.96 -3.70
N GLN A 189 -14.06 -1.61 -2.96
CA GLN A 189 -13.37 -2.84 -3.39
C GLN A 189 -13.98 -4.10 -2.75
N LYS A 190 -15.18 -3.98 -2.15
CA LYS A 190 -15.82 -5.05 -1.36
C LYS A 190 -14.86 -5.71 -0.37
N ALA A 191 -14.00 -4.92 0.28
CA ALA A 191 -12.98 -5.47 1.17
C ALA A 191 -13.62 -6.20 2.37
N GLU A 192 -14.86 -5.85 2.76
CA GLU A 192 -15.64 -6.58 3.77
C GLU A 192 -15.78 -8.07 3.46
N GLU A 193 -16.17 -8.41 2.22
CA GLU A 193 -16.36 -9.80 1.79
C GLU A 193 -15.03 -10.57 1.82
N LYS A 194 -13.93 -9.91 1.41
CA LYS A 194 -12.58 -10.49 1.43
C LYS A 194 -12.08 -10.72 2.86
N VAL A 195 -12.29 -9.76 3.76
CA VAL A 195 -11.96 -9.89 5.19
C VAL A 195 -12.78 -11.01 5.84
N LYS A 196 -14.08 -11.13 5.50
CA LYS A 196 -14.91 -12.24 5.99
C LYS A 196 -14.35 -13.59 5.56
N LEU A 197 -13.98 -13.76 4.29
CA LEU A 197 -13.40 -15.00 3.79
C LEU A 197 -12.10 -15.38 4.53
N LEU A 198 -11.20 -14.40 4.74
CA LEU A 198 -9.95 -14.61 5.47
C LEU A 198 -10.21 -15.01 6.93
N ASN A 199 -11.17 -14.36 7.59
CA ASN A 199 -11.58 -14.69 8.95
C ASN A 199 -12.19 -16.10 9.05
N ASP A 200 -13.02 -16.52 8.09
CA ASP A 200 -13.60 -17.86 8.05
C ASP A 200 -12.51 -18.95 7.91
N MET A 201 -11.37 -18.60 7.30
CA MET A 201 -10.18 -19.46 7.17
C MET A 201 -9.15 -19.29 8.30
N ASN A 202 -9.42 -18.44 9.29
CA ASN A 202 -8.49 -18.07 10.37
C ASN A 202 -7.14 -17.50 9.86
N ILE A 203 -7.15 -16.81 8.72
CA ILE A 203 -5.98 -16.13 8.18
C ILE A 203 -6.03 -14.65 8.61
N PRO A 204 -5.10 -14.19 9.48
CA PRO A 204 -5.08 -12.81 9.93
C PRO A 204 -4.67 -11.83 8.80
N VAL A 205 -5.09 -10.58 8.96
CA VAL A 205 -4.99 -9.52 7.97
C VAL A 205 -3.87 -8.54 8.32
N TRP A 206 -2.93 -8.41 7.40
CA TRP A 206 -2.00 -7.30 7.30
C TRP A 206 -2.64 -6.26 6.40
N VAL A 207 -2.67 -5.01 6.83
CA VAL A 207 -3.30 -3.95 6.02
C VAL A 207 -2.24 -3.24 5.20
N MET A 208 -2.47 -3.17 3.90
CA MET A 208 -1.80 -2.21 3.02
C MET A 208 -2.78 -1.13 2.55
N GLU A 209 -2.23 0.00 2.14
CA GLU A 209 -2.97 1.20 1.73
C GLU A 209 -4.04 1.69 2.74
N PRO A 210 -3.71 1.83 4.04
CA PRO A 210 -4.66 2.30 5.04
C PRO A 210 -5.20 3.70 4.73
N LEU A 211 -4.40 4.53 4.05
CA LEU A 211 -4.75 5.89 3.64
C LEU A 211 -4.96 6.05 2.13
N ARG A 212 -5.01 4.94 1.37
CA ARG A 212 -5.21 4.92 -0.08
C ARG A 212 -4.32 5.91 -0.85
N GLY A 213 -3.00 5.80 -0.65
CA GLY A 213 -2.03 6.70 -1.28
C GLY A 213 -2.04 8.14 -0.78
N GLY A 214 -2.64 8.39 0.39
CA GLY A 214 -2.79 9.74 0.96
C GLY A 214 -4.15 10.37 0.64
N LYS A 215 -4.99 9.76 -0.21
CA LYS A 215 -6.33 10.26 -0.52
C LYS A 215 -7.22 10.39 0.72
N LEU A 216 -7.00 9.56 1.74
CA LEU A 216 -7.76 9.59 2.99
C LEU A 216 -7.09 10.43 4.08
N ALA A 217 -5.96 11.09 3.78
CA ALA A 217 -5.30 11.98 4.73
C ALA A 217 -5.93 13.39 4.78
N LYS A 218 -6.76 13.72 3.77
CA LYS A 218 -7.51 14.97 3.65
C LYS A 218 -8.86 14.67 3.02
N LEU A 219 -9.92 15.28 3.52
CA LEU A 219 -11.27 15.10 3.00
C LEU A 219 -11.85 16.46 2.57
N ASP A 220 -13.06 16.46 2.03
CA ASP A 220 -13.78 17.71 1.81
C ASP A 220 -14.15 18.38 3.15
N PRO A 221 -14.29 19.72 3.20
CA PRO A 221 -14.51 20.43 4.46
C PRO A 221 -15.71 19.95 5.27
N LEU A 222 -16.81 19.56 4.59
CA LEU A 222 -18.00 19.04 5.25
C LEU A 222 -17.70 17.69 5.93
N SER A 223 -17.02 16.77 5.22
CA SER A 223 -16.55 15.51 5.82
C SER A 223 -15.64 15.74 7.02
N GLU A 224 -14.67 16.66 6.92
CA GLU A 224 -13.75 16.93 8.02
C GLU A 224 -14.47 17.51 9.24
N GLU A 225 -15.42 18.42 9.05
CA GLU A 225 -16.24 19.00 10.12
C GLU A 225 -17.10 17.93 10.81
N GLU A 226 -17.78 17.07 10.04
CA GLU A 226 -18.62 15.98 10.56
C GLU A 226 -17.81 14.99 11.40
N LEU A 227 -16.60 14.60 10.93
CA LEU A 227 -15.73 13.70 11.67
C LEU A 227 -15.14 14.37 12.92
N LYS A 228 -14.69 15.63 12.83
CA LYS A 228 -14.17 16.37 14.00
C LYS A 228 -15.24 16.60 15.06
N ALA A 229 -16.52 16.76 14.68
CA ALA A 229 -17.62 16.84 15.63
C ALA A 229 -17.80 15.54 16.46
N LEU A 230 -17.37 14.39 15.93
CA LEU A 230 -17.41 13.10 16.62
C LEU A 230 -16.17 12.88 17.49
N ARG A 231 -14.97 13.22 16.99
CA ARG A 231 -13.70 13.17 17.75
C ARG A 231 -12.87 14.44 17.51
N PRO A 232 -13.01 15.49 18.36
CA PRO A 232 -12.36 16.79 18.15
C PRO A 232 -10.82 16.75 18.17
N ASP A 233 -10.24 15.79 18.89
CA ASP A 233 -8.79 15.66 19.08
C ASP A 233 -8.12 14.71 18.06
N GLU A 234 -8.91 14.07 17.19
CA GLU A 234 -8.38 13.16 16.16
C GLU A 234 -8.16 13.90 14.84
N GLU A 235 -6.97 13.75 14.29
CA GLU A 235 -6.66 14.22 12.95
C GLU A 235 -7.31 13.31 11.90
N ILE A 236 -7.55 13.85 10.70
CA ILE A 236 -8.24 13.13 9.62
C ILE A 236 -7.59 11.78 9.27
N PRO A 237 -6.25 11.66 9.13
CA PRO A 237 -5.63 10.36 8.90
C PRO A 237 -5.90 9.32 10.00
N ALA A 238 -6.10 9.76 11.25
CA ALA A 238 -6.34 8.86 12.37
C ALA A 238 -7.62 8.05 12.18
N TRP A 239 -8.66 8.61 11.55
CA TRP A 239 -9.92 7.92 11.28
C TRP A 239 -9.74 6.62 10.48
N ALA A 240 -8.80 6.60 9.55
CA ALA A 240 -8.46 5.38 8.83
C ALA A 240 -7.91 4.30 9.75
N PHE A 241 -6.96 4.66 10.62
CA PHE A 241 -6.38 3.72 11.57
C PHE A 241 -7.37 3.27 12.66
N ARG A 242 -8.24 4.16 13.13
CA ARG A 242 -9.31 3.83 14.09
C ARG A 242 -10.34 2.88 13.48
N PHE A 243 -10.69 3.08 12.21
CA PHE A 243 -11.50 2.13 11.47
C PHE A 243 -10.84 0.75 11.43
N LEU A 244 -9.55 0.68 11.09
CA LEU A 244 -8.81 -0.58 11.02
C LEU A 244 -8.69 -1.28 12.38
N GLN A 245 -8.59 -0.53 13.49
CA GLN A 245 -8.66 -1.09 14.85
C GLN A 245 -10.02 -1.75 15.13
N SER A 246 -11.11 -1.33 14.48
CA SER A 246 -12.44 -1.95 14.60
C SER A 246 -12.62 -3.21 13.75
N VAL A 247 -11.75 -3.49 12.77
CA VAL A 247 -11.93 -4.61 11.85
C VAL A 247 -11.38 -5.90 12.46
N LYS A 248 -12.27 -6.88 12.69
CA LYS A 248 -11.87 -8.21 13.18
C LYS A 248 -10.89 -8.88 12.22
N GLY A 249 -9.80 -9.41 12.78
CA GLY A 249 -8.76 -10.12 12.04
C GLY A 249 -7.61 -9.22 11.59
N VAL A 250 -7.72 -7.89 11.72
CA VAL A 250 -6.58 -6.99 11.47
C VAL A 250 -5.56 -7.13 12.59
N THR A 251 -4.35 -7.58 12.23
CA THR A 251 -3.25 -7.82 13.17
C THR A 251 -2.11 -6.80 13.01
N MET A 252 -1.84 -6.36 11.78
CA MET A 252 -0.78 -5.41 11.47
C MET A 252 -1.28 -4.38 10.48
N VAL A 253 -0.95 -3.10 10.68
CA VAL A 253 -1.25 -2.04 9.71
C VAL A 253 0.02 -1.40 9.19
N LEU A 254 0.24 -1.47 7.88
CA LEU A 254 1.42 -0.90 7.24
C LEU A 254 1.12 0.50 6.74
N SER A 255 1.85 1.48 7.28
CA SER A 255 1.76 2.86 6.81
C SER A 255 3.04 3.24 6.07
N GLY A 256 2.90 3.73 4.84
CA GLY A 256 3.99 4.39 4.12
C GLY A 256 4.03 5.86 4.53
N MET A 257 5.16 6.32 5.06
CA MET A 257 5.33 7.66 5.62
C MET A 257 6.55 8.32 4.99
N SER A 258 6.34 9.50 4.39
CA SER A 258 7.38 10.24 3.66
C SER A 258 8.03 11.35 4.49
N SER A 259 7.57 11.57 5.72
CA SER A 259 8.15 12.56 6.64
C SER A 259 8.07 12.11 8.10
N MET A 260 8.95 12.68 8.94
CA MET A 260 8.94 12.47 10.39
C MET A 260 7.60 12.88 11.02
N GLU A 261 6.97 13.95 10.53
CA GLU A 261 5.67 14.42 11.02
C GLU A 261 4.56 13.36 10.83
N GLN A 262 4.51 12.73 9.65
CA GLN A 262 3.57 11.65 9.38
C GLN A 262 3.83 10.44 10.29
N LEU A 263 5.12 10.11 10.52
CA LEU A 263 5.50 9.06 11.46
C LEU A 263 5.02 9.37 12.87
N ASP A 264 5.32 10.55 13.40
CA ASP A 264 4.91 10.95 14.75
C ASP A 264 3.39 11.01 14.91
N ALA A 265 2.65 11.47 13.90
CA ALA A 265 1.18 11.46 13.92
C ALA A 265 0.60 10.03 13.96
N ASN A 266 1.15 9.11 13.16
CA ASN A 266 0.73 7.72 13.16
C ASN A 266 1.10 7.01 14.47
N LEU A 267 2.29 7.29 15.02
CA LEU A 267 2.72 6.80 16.34
C LEU A 267 1.80 7.29 17.45
N LYS A 268 1.38 8.56 17.42
CA LYS A 268 0.39 9.10 18.38
C LYS A 268 -0.92 8.32 18.29
N THR A 269 -1.42 8.07 17.08
CA THR A 269 -2.66 7.30 16.87
C THR A 269 -2.55 5.88 17.44
N TYR A 270 -1.44 5.18 17.18
CA TYR A 270 -1.19 3.82 17.66
C TYR A 270 -0.63 3.73 19.08
N SER A 271 -0.60 4.84 19.81
CA SER A 271 -0.31 4.80 21.25
C SER A 271 -1.48 4.31 22.10
N GLU A 272 -2.67 4.21 21.50
CA GLU A 272 -3.92 3.79 22.14
C GLU A 272 -4.73 2.89 21.20
N ASP A 273 -5.32 1.81 21.74
CA ASP A 273 -6.29 0.97 21.01
C ASP A 273 -7.68 1.56 21.23
N LYS A 274 -8.16 2.34 20.25
CA LYS A 274 -9.37 3.16 20.36
C LYS A 274 -10.27 3.00 19.13
N PRO A 275 -10.79 1.78 18.90
CA PRO A 275 -11.64 1.48 17.75
C PRO A 275 -12.85 2.42 17.68
N LEU A 276 -13.40 2.60 16.47
CA LEU A 276 -14.65 3.32 16.28
C LEU A 276 -15.81 2.59 16.96
N ASN A 277 -16.68 3.35 17.62
CA ASN A 277 -17.98 2.87 18.07
C ASN A 277 -19.04 2.95 16.94
N ASP A 278 -20.25 2.45 17.19
CA ASP A 278 -21.32 2.37 16.18
C ASP A 278 -21.68 3.73 15.58
N LYS A 279 -21.77 4.79 16.40
CA LYS A 279 -22.11 6.15 15.93
C LYS A 279 -21.00 6.73 15.06
N GLU A 280 -19.75 6.50 15.44
CA GLU A 280 -18.59 6.95 14.68
C GLU A 280 -18.44 6.18 13.36
N MET A 281 -18.69 4.87 13.38
CA MET A 281 -18.73 4.04 12.19
C MET A 281 -19.83 4.51 11.23
N GLU A 282 -21.04 4.80 11.73
CA GLU A 282 -22.13 5.35 10.92
C GLU A 282 -21.74 6.69 10.29
N GLY A 283 -21.12 7.59 11.06
CA GLY A 283 -20.61 8.87 10.57
C GLY A 283 -19.57 8.70 9.47
N LEU A 284 -18.60 7.81 9.67
CA LEU A 284 -17.57 7.50 8.68
C LEU A 284 -18.17 6.88 7.41
N MET A 285 -19.20 6.03 7.53
CA MET A 285 -19.86 5.44 6.36
C MET A 285 -20.65 6.47 5.54
N LYS A 286 -21.18 7.54 6.15
CA LYS A 286 -21.77 8.67 5.41
C LYS A 286 -20.72 9.41 4.57
N VAL A 287 -19.52 9.61 5.11
CA VAL A 287 -18.39 10.15 4.37
C VAL A 287 -18.05 9.25 3.17
N VAL A 288 -17.99 7.93 3.38
CA VAL A 288 -17.75 6.95 2.30
C VAL A 288 -18.80 7.07 1.20
N ASP A 289 -20.08 7.10 1.55
CA ASP A 289 -21.16 7.18 0.57
C ASP A 289 -21.08 8.47 -0.26
N ARG A 290 -20.73 9.60 0.38
CA ARG A 290 -20.46 10.86 -0.31
C ARG A 290 -19.25 10.76 -1.24
N MET A 291 -18.14 10.18 -0.79
CA MET A 291 -16.96 9.97 -1.63
C MET A 291 -17.28 9.09 -2.85
N MET A 292 -18.05 8.01 -2.66
CA MET A 292 -18.44 7.11 -3.75
C MET A 292 -19.42 7.74 -4.75
N SER A 293 -20.18 8.76 -4.34
CA SER A 293 -21.05 9.51 -5.25
C SER A 293 -20.29 10.42 -6.24
N THR A 294 -19.01 10.69 -5.96
CA THR A 294 -18.14 11.50 -6.86
C THR A 294 -17.55 10.63 -7.97
N LYS A 295 -17.59 11.11 -9.22
CA LYS A 295 -17.03 10.41 -10.40
C LYS A 295 -15.50 10.43 -10.45
N SER A 296 -14.80 10.16 -9.35
CA SER A 296 -13.34 10.20 -9.29
C SER A 296 -12.69 8.89 -9.75
N VAL A 297 -11.50 8.99 -10.34
CA VAL A 297 -10.64 7.86 -10.68
C VAL A 297 -10.02 7.28 -9.39
N PRO A 298 -10.16 5.97 -9.13
CA PRO A 298 -9.82 5.35 -7.86
C PRO A 298 -8.32 5.05 -7.65
N CYS A 299 -7.42 5.93 -8.12
CA CYS A 299 -5.98 5.72 -8.04
C CYS A 299 -5.45 5.75 -6.59
N THR A 300 -4.54 4.83 -6.28
CA THR A 300 -3.89 4.69 -4.97
C THR A 300 -2.46 5.26 -4.99
N ALA A 301 -2.09 5.86 -6.13
CA ALA A 301 -0.77 6.42 -6.40
C ALA A 301 0.37 5.41 -6.13
N CYS A 302 0.24 4.13 -6.45
CA CYS A 302 1.30 3.13 -6.21
C CYS A 302 2.57 3.27 -7.07
N HIS A 303 2.58 4.18 -8.06
CA HIS A 303 3.69 4.42 -9.01
C HIS A 303 4.15 3.23 -9.88
N TYR A 304 3.52 2.04 -9.81
CA TYR A 304 3.85 0.91 -10.70
C TYR A 304 3.78 1.29 -12.19
N CYS A 305 2.87 2.20 -12.54
CA CYS A 305 2.70 2.71 -13.89
C CYS A 305 3.84 3.61 -14.39
N VAL A 306 4.62 4.25 -13.50
CA VAL A 306 5.59 5.29 -13.85
C VAL A 306 6.79 4.69 -14.59
N SER A 307 7.39 3.63 -14.03
CA SER A 307 8.52 2.91 -14.67
C SER A 307 8.13 2.19 -15.96
N HIS A 308 6.83 1.96 -16.18
CA HIS A 308 6.28 1.31 -17.37
C HIS A 308 5.77 2.30 -18.43
N CYS A 309 5.86 3.61 -18.17
CA CYS A 309 5.50 4.64 -19.13
C CYS A 309 6.71 5.00 -20.01
N PRO A 310 6.68 4.76 -21.34
CA PRO A 310 7.81 5.08 -22.22
C PRO A 310 8.09 6.60 -22.32
N GLN A 311 7.11 7.44 -21.97
CA GLN A 311 7.27 8.90 -21.89
C GLN A 311 7.70 9.36 -20.48
N GLY A 312 7.77 8.44 -19.51
CA GLY A 312 8.06 8.75 -18.12
C GLY A 312 7.10 9.79 -17.54
N LEU A 313 5.80 9.64 -17.80
CA LEU A 313 4.76 10.49 -17.23
C LEU A 313 4.58 10.16 -15.75
N ASP A 314 4.42 11.19 -14.92
CA ASP A 314 3.96 11.03 -13.54
C ASP A 314 2.43 10.78 -13.53
N ILE A 315 2.05 9.58 -13.90
CA ILE A 315 0.64 9.17 -14.05
C ILE A 315 -0.15 9.37 -12.75
N PRO A 316 0.37 8.99 -11.55
CA PRO A 316 -0.32 9.27 -10.29
C PRO A 316 -0.60 10.75 -10.07
N TYR A 317 0.38 11.63 -10.32
CA TYR A 317 0.18 13.08 -10.19
C TYR A 317 -0.85 13.60 -11.19
N LEU A 318 -0.78 13.17 -12.45
CA LEU A 318 -1.77 13.56 -13.47
C LEU A 318 -3.19 13.10 -13.11
N ILE A 319 -3.37 11.89 -12.58
CA ILE A 319 -4.67 11.43 -12.06
C ILE A 319 -5.13 12.29 -10.89
N SER A 320 -4.22 12.73 -10.01
CA SER A 320 -4.57 13.59 -8.88
C SER A 320 -5.13 14.95 -9.36
N LEU A 321 -4.51 15.54 -10.40
CA LEU A 321 -4.99 16.77 -11.02
C LEU A 321 -6.33 16.55 -11.74
N TYR A 322 -6.49 15.45 -12.47
CA TYR A 322 -7.76 15.10 -13.12
C TYR A 322 -8.90 14.97 -12.10
N ASN A 323 -8.65 14.27 -11.00
CA ASN A 323 -9.63 14.10 -9.93
C ASN A 323 -9.98 15.40 -9.22
N GLU A 324 -8.98 16.26 -8.96
CA GLU A 324 -9.21 17.60 -8.44
C GLU A 324 -10.11 18.40 -9.38
N HIS A 325 -9.82 18.39 -10.69
CA HIS A 325 -10.61 19.09 -11.69
C HIS A 325 -12.06 18.60 -11.71
N LEU A 326 -12.28 17.27 -11.74
CA LEU A 326 -13.63 16.70 -11.70
C LEU A 326 -14.40 17.07 -10.45
N TYR A 327 -13.72 17.05 -9.29
CA TYR A 327 -14.32 17.39 -8.01
C TYR A 327 -14.73 18.87 -7.98
N THR A 328 -13.81 19.77 -8.31
CA THR A 328 -14.05 21.21 -8.33
C THR A 328 -15.15 21.57 -9.33
N ALA A 329 -15.15 20.97 -10.52
CA ALA A 329 -16.21 21.16 -11.52
C ALA A 329 -17.57 20.68 -11.01
N ALA A 330 -17.64 19.50 -10.40
CA ALA A 330 -18.88 18.94 -9.86
C ALA A 330 -19.45 19.78 -8.71
N ALA A 331 -18.59 20.45 -7.95
CA ALA A 331 -18.98 21.38 -6.88
C ALA A 331 -19.36 22.78 -7.39
N GLY A 332 -19.32 23.04 -8.71
CA GLY A 332 -19.58 24.36 -9.29
C GLY A 332 -18.47 25.38 -9.04
N GLY A 333 -17.28 24.93 -8.65
CA GLY A 333 -16.10 25.77 -8.41
C GLY A 333 -15.33 26.12 -9.68
N MET A 334 -14.44 27.10 -9.57
CA MET A 334 -13.51 27.45 -10.66
C MET A 334 -12.34 26.47 -10.71
N THR A 335 -12.17 25.77 -11.83
CA THR A 335 -11.18 24.69 -12.03
C THR A 335 -9.79 25.21 -12.44
N PHE A 336 -9.19 26.10 -11.65
CA PHE A 336 -7.88 26.70 -12.00
C PHE A 336 -6.66 25.85 -11.59
N ILE A 337 -6.78 24.96 -10.60
CA ILE A 337 -5.64 24.22 -10.03
C ILE A 337 -5.01 23.30 -11.08
N ALA A 338 -5.78 22.38 -11.67
CA ALA A 338 -5.27 21.47 -12.69
C ALA A 338 -4.66 22.19 -13.92
N PRO A 339 -5.33 23.19 -14.55
CA PRO A 339 -4.73 23.95 -15.65
C PRO A 339 -3.44 24.70 -15.26
N MET A 340 -3.39 25.31 -14.08
CA MET A 340 -2.18 26.01 -13.62
C MET A 340 -1.03 25.03 -13.38
N ALA A 341 -1.30 23.89 -12.75
CA ALA A 341 -0.31 22.84 -12.51
C ALA A 341 0.25 22.28 -13.83
N LEU A 342 -0.62 22.08 -14.83
CA LEU A 342 -0.19 21.65 -16.16
C LEU A 342 0.55 22.73 -16.94
N ALA A 343 0.19 24.01 -16.78
CA ALA A 343 0.92 25.11 -17.42
C ALA A 343 2.36 25.26 -16.90
N ALA A 344 2.61 24.89 -15.64
CA ALA A 344 3.94 24.89 -15.03
C ALA A 344 4.77 23.62 -15.34
N MET A 345 4.17 22.63 -15.99
CA MET A 345 4.80 21.34 -16.32
C MET A 345 5.49 21.39 -17.68
N ASP A 346 6.59 20.63 -17.83
CA ASP A 346 7.25 20.41 -19.12
C ASP A 346 6.26 19.82 -20.15
N GLU A 347 6.27 20.33 -21.38
CA GLU A 347 5.34 19.91 -22.44
C GLU A 347 5.38 18.40 -22.70
N SER A 348 6.54 17.74 -22.55
CA SER A 348 6.69 16.30 -22.74
C SER A 348 6.11 15.45 -21.60
N LYS A 349 5.72 16.09 -20.49
CA LYS A 349 5.23 15.42 -19.28
C LYS A 349 3.72 15.61 -19.05
N LYS A 350 3.05 16.34 -19.95
CA LYS A 350 1.61 16.62 -19.87
C LYS A 350 0.77 15.43 -20.33
N PRO A 351 -0.54 15.39 -19.99
CA PRO A 351 -1.46 14.35 -20.45
C PRO A 351 -1.47 14.14 -21.97
N VAL A 352 -1.33 15.22 -22.75
CA VAL A 352 -1.30 15.19 -24.23
C VAL A 352 -0.12 14.38 -24.80
N SER A 353 0.95 14.18 -24.02
CA SER A 353 2.09 13.37 -24.43
C SER A 353 1.86 11.86 -24.26
N CYS A 354 0.69 11.44 -23.75
CA CYS A 354 0.34 10.03 -23.65
C CYS A 354 0.34 9.36 -25.05
N LEU A 355 1.12 8.29 -25.22
CA LEU A 355 1.20 7.55 -26.48
C LEU A 355 0.05 6.56 -26.70
N HIS A 356 -0.88 6.45 -25.74
CA HIS A 356 -1.94 5.44 -25.75
C HIS A 356 -1.43 3.99 -25.94
N CYS A 357 -0.25 3.68 -25.40
CA CYS A 357 0.37 2.36 -25.54
C CYS A 357 -0.19 1.30 -24.56
N HIS A 358 -1.01 1.72 -23.58
CA HIS A 358 -1.61 0.89 -22.53
C HIS A 358 -0.62 0.09 -21.65
N SER A 359 0.67 0.42 -21.68
CA SER A 359 1.71 -0.27 -20.88
C SER A 359 1.46 -0.12 -19.38
N CYS A 360 1.15 1.10 -18.93
CA CYS A 360 0.84 1.40 -17.54
C CYS A 360 -0.42 0.70 -17.01
N GLU A 361 -1.41 0.42 -17.86
CA GLU A 361 -2.65 -0.25 -17.47
C GLU A 361 -2.41 -1.72 -17.14
N LYS A 362 -1.42 -2.34 -17.80
CA LYS A 362 -1.01 -3.74 -17.53
C LYS A 362 -0.28 -3.93 -16.21
N VAL A 363 0.00 -2.86 -15.47
CA VAL A 363 0.64 -2.95 -14.15
C VAL A 363 -0.17 -2.22 -13.09
N CYS A 364 -1.34 -1.69 -13.46
CA CYS A 364 -2.21 -0.95 -12.55
C CYS A 364 -3.05 -1.94 -11.73
N PRO A 365 -2.85 -2.02 -10.40
CA PRO A 365 -3.59 -2.96 -9.56
C PRO A 365 -5.08 -2.59 -9.47
N GLN A 366 -5.41 -1.31 -9.68
CA GLN A 366 -6.78 -0.81 -9.69
C GLN A 366 -7.46 -0.93 -11.07
N GLN A 367 -6.79 -1.54 -12.06
CA GLN A 367 -7.29 -1.76 -13.42
C GLN A 367 -7.81 -0.49 -14.12
N ILE A 368 -7.22 0.67 -13.78
CA ILE A 368 -7.62 1.97 -14.31
C ILE A 368 -7.32 2.04 -15.81
N LYS A 369 -8.28 2.52 -16.60
CA LYS A 369 -8.11 2.89 -18.01
C LYS A 369 -7.37 4.23 -18.13
N ILE A 370 -6.08 4.19 -17.80
CA ILE A 370 -5.23 5.38 -17.71
C ILE A 370 -5.20 6.13 -19.04
N SER A 371 -5.09 5.42 -20.18
CA SER A 371 -5.05 6.01 -21.51
C SER A 371 -6.32 6.80 -21.82
N ASP A 372 -7.49 6.22 -21.55
CA ASP A 372 -8.79 6.87 -21.79
C ASP A 372 -8.98 8.09 -20.88
N MET A 373 -8.57 7.96 -19.62
CA MET A 373 -8.56 9.06 -18.66
C MET A 373 -7.65 10.22 -19.13
N MET A 374 -6.46 9.93 -19.68
CA MET A 374 -5.60 11.00 -20.21
C MET A 374 -6.27 11.76 -21.36
N SER A 375 -6.94 11.05 -22.29
CA SER A 375 -7.70 11.69 -23.38
C SER A 375 -8.80 12.59 -22.85
N ASP A 376 -9.62 12.08 -21.93
CA ASP A 376 -10.71 12.85 -21.33
C ASP A 376 -10.18 14.00 -20.45
N PHE A 377 -8.99 13.87 -19.86
CA PHE A 377 -8.35 14.96 -19.14
C PHE A 377 -7.99 16.10 -20.09
N VAL A 378 -7.35 15.81 -21.23
CA VAL A 378 -7.04 16.81 -22.27
C VAL A 378 -8.31 17.49 -22.76
N GLU A 379 -9.38 16.74 -23.02
CA GLU A 379 -10.64 17.32 -23.49
C GLU A 379 -11.26 18.31 -22.47
N LYS A 380 -11.14 18.04 -21.17
CA LYS A 380 -11.73 18.90 -20.12
C LYS A 380 -10.96 20.18 -19.84
N ILE A 381 -9.65 20.15 -19.99
CA ILE A 381 -8.80 21.31 -19.68
C ILE A 381 -8.65 22.27 -20.86
N GLY A 382 -9.02 21.85 -22.07
CA GLY A 382 -8.83 22.61 -23.32
C GLY A 382 -7.39 22.55 -23.80
#